data_AF-A0A920Q0T8-F1
#
_entry.id   AF-A0A920Q0T8-F1
#
_cell.length_a   1.000
_cell.length_b   1.000
_cell.length_c   1.000
_cell.angle_alpha   90.00
_cell.angle_beta   90.00
_cell.angle_gamma   90.00
#
_symmetry.space_group_name_H-M   'P 1'
#
loop_
_entity.id
_entity.type
_entity.pdbx_description
1 polymer ?
#
loop_
_entity_poly.entity_id
_entity_poly.type
_entity_poly.pdbx_seq_one_letter_code
_entity_poly.pdbx_strand_id
1 'polypeptide(L)'
;MGAALKYLGYSLNSTSADELAEAEAVIADAVSRVAAFDSDQYSELVVAGETIAGHGYSGNFLWDFEEGESEYTYFVPDEGGTVWVDGMAVLVDAPHPCTAFAFINFLLDAQNGAQLTNYNWYASPNGAAEEFIDQEVLDNQIIYPSAATMERLEFIEDTGEFEIEYTDALTRARG
;
A
#
# COMPACT_ATOMS: atom_id res chain seq x y z
N MET A 1 -12.25 -1.37 -2.37
CA MET A 1 -12.82 -2.74 -2.36
C MET A 1 -12.12 -3.64 -1.34
N GLY A 2 -10.82 -3.94 -1.49
CA GLY A 2 -10.10 -4.83 -0.57
C GLY A 2 -10.31 -4.57 0.92
N ALA A 3 -10.21 -3.31 1.37
CA ALA A 3 -10.46 -2.96 2.77
C ALA A 3 -11.88 -3.33 3.26
N ALA A 4 -12.90 -3.16 2.42
CA ALA A 4 -14.28 -3.55 2.75
C ALA A 4 -14.46 -5.08 2.77
N LEU A 5 -13.79 -5.82 1.88
CA LEU A 5 -13.76 -7.29 1.91
C LEU A 5 -13.13 -7.80 3.21
N LYS A 6 -11.97 -7.24 3.60
CA LYS A 6 -11.31 -7.59 4.88
C LYS A 6 -12.19 -7.28 6.08
N TYR A 7 -12.85 -6.11 6.09
CA TYR A 7 -13.83 -5.76 7.13
C TYR A 7 -14.97 -6.78 7.27
N LEU A 8 -15.43 -7.36 6.16
CA LEU A 8 -16.45 -8.42 6.14
C LEU A 8 -15.90 -9.82 6.46
N GLY A 9 -14.58 -9.96 6.64
CA GLY A 9 -13.91 -11.24 6.88
C GLY A 9 -13.62 -12.05 5.62
N TYR A 10 -13.77 -11.45 4.45
CA TYR A 10 -13.45 -12.06 3.15
C TYR A 10 -11.99 -11.83 2.77
N SER A 11 -11.51 -12.63 1.81
CA SER A 11 -10.21 -12.39 1.16
C SER A 11 -10.26 -11.07 0.38
N LEU A 12 -9.18 -10.29 0.41
CA LEU A 12 -9.08 -9.10 -0.44
C LEU A 12 -8.94 -9.43 -1.93
N ASN A 13 -8.68 -10.70 -2.27
CA ASN A 13 -8.57 -11.26 -3.61
C ASN A 13 -9.81 -12.09 -4.01
N SER A 14 -10.95 -11.88 -3.33
CA SER A 14 -12.19 -12.61 -3.64
C SER A 14 -12.58 -12.48 -5.11
N THR A 15 -13.02 -13.59 -5.72
CA THR A 15 -13.62 -13.64 -7.06
C THR A 15 -15.12 -13.97 -7.00
N SER A 16 -15.73 -13.76 -5.83
CA SER A 16 -17.16 -13.94 -5.61
C SER A 16 -17.92 -12.64 -5.88
N ALA A 17 -18.87 -12.68 -6.81
CA ALA A 17 -19.73 -11.53 -7.09
C ALA A 17 -20.60 -11.13 -5.89
N ASP A 18 -21.02 -12.10 -5.07
CA ASP A 18 -21.84 -11.84 -3.88
C ASP A 18 -21.01 -11.13 -2.79
N GLU A 19 -19.78 -11.58 -2.54
CA GLU A 19 -18.88 -10.94 -1.58
C GLU A 19 -18.51 -9.52 -2.02
N LEU A 20 -18.31 -9.32 -3.33
CA LEU A 20 -18.03 -8.00 -3.90
C LEU A 20 -19.23 -7.06 -3.79
N ALA A 21 -20.46 -7.56 -3.97
CA ALA A 21 -21.68 -6.78 -3.80
C ALA A 21 -21.89 -6.36 -2.33
N GLU A 22 -21.56 -7.22 -1.37
CA GLU A 22 -21.58 -6.86 0.05
C GLU A 22 -20.52 -5.78 0.37
N ALA A 23 -19.32 -5.91 -0.17
CA ALA A 23 -18.27 -4.90 -0.03
C ALA A 23 -18.64 -3.56 -0.69
N GLU A 24 -19.32 -3.58 -1.84
CA GLU A 24 -19.86 -2.40 -2.51
C GLU A 24 -20.85 -1.66 -1.58
N ALA A 25 -21.76 -2.40 -0.94
CA ALA A 25 -22.74 -1.83 -0.02
C ALA A 25 -22.09 -1.17 1.22
N VAL A 26 -21.01 -1.77 1.75
CA VAL A 26 -20.23 -1.17 2.86
C VAL A 26 -19.66 0.20 2.45
N ILE A 27 -19.08 0.29 1.25
CA ILE A 27 -18.49 1.55 0.77
C ILE A 27 -19.58 2.57 0.47
N ALA A 28 -20.69 2.17 -0.16
CA ALA A 28 -21.81 3.05 -0.49
C ALA A 28 -22.45 3.67 0.77
N ASP A 29 -22.56 2.91 1.87
CA ASP A 29 -23.01 3.46 3.15
C ASP A 29 -22.03 4.49 3.73
N ALA A 30 -20.72 4.24 3.55
CA ALA A 30 -19.65 5.09 4.05
C ALA A 30 -19.38 6.35 3.22
N VAL A 31 -19.75 6.37 1.93
CA VAL A 31 -19.31 7.40 0.96
C VAL A 31 -19.62 8.83 1.40
N SER A 32 -20.76 9.05 2.05
CA SER A 32 -21.18 10.37 2.56
C SER A 32 -20.25 10.94 3.65
N ARG A 33 -19.41 10.08 4.24
CA ARG A 33 -18.43 10.41 5.29
C ARG A 33 -16.99 10.43 4.75
N VAL A 34 -16.79 10.15 3.47
CA VAL A 34 -15.47 10.14 2.83
C VAL A 34 -15.21 11.52 2.22
N ALA A 35 -14.14 12.18 2.69
CA ALA A 35 -13.76 13.50 2.19
C ALA A 35 -13.26 13.45 0.74
N ALA A 36 -12.44 12.44 0.41
CA ALA A 36 -11.89 12.23 -0.92
C ALA A 36 -11.54 10.75 -1.16
N PHE A 37 -11.60 10.34 -2.43
CA PHE A 37 -10.95 9.14 -2.92
C PHE A 37 -9.71 9.59 -3.70
N ASP A 38 -8.56 9.31 -3.14
CA ASP A 38 -7.27 9.88 -3.55
C ASP A 38 -6.17 8.80 -3.43
N SER A 39 -5.09 8.95 -4.20
CA SER A 39 -3.96 8.00 -4.21
C SER A 39 -2.60 8.66 -4.01
N ASP A 40 -2.55 9.93 -3.64
CA ASP A 40 -1.35 10.77 -3.58
C ASP A 40 -1.29 11.60 -2.28
N GLN A 41 -2.32 12.41 -2.01
CA GLN A 41 -2.32 13.43 -0.94
C GLN A 41 -3.08 13.01 0.33
N TYR A 42 -3.53 11.76 0.43
CA TYR A 42 -4.37 11.31 1.56
C TYR A 42 -3.69 11.46 2.93
N SER A 43 -2.36 11.33 3.00
CA SER A 43 -1.57 11.51 4.22
C SER A 43 -1.38 12.99 4.58
N GLU A 44 -1.13 13.85 3.59
CA GLU A 44 -1.05 15.30 3.74
C GLU A 44 -2.35 15.88 4.34
N LEU A 45 -3.52 15.40 3.90
CA LEU A 45 -4.81 15.83 4.43
C LEU A 45 -4.98 15.53 5.93
N VAL A 46 -4.45 14.39 6.39
CA VAL A 46 -4.46 14.03 7.82
C VAL A 46 -3.51 14.94 8.60
N VAL A 47 -2.28 15.12 8.11
CA VAL A 47 -1.27 15.97 8.78
C VAL A 47 -1.73 17.43 8.85
N ALA A 48 -2.40 17.94 7.81
CA ALA A 48 -2.98 19.28 7.79
C ALA A 48 -4.22 19.44 8.70
N GLY A 49 -4.79 18.34 9.21
CA GLY A 49 -6.00 18.34 10.02
C GLY A 49 -7.30 18.54 9.22
N GLU A 50 -7.24 18.40 7.88
CA GLU A 50 -8.41 18.47 6.99
C GLU A 50 -9.25 17.18 7.10
N THR A 51 -8.63 16.05 7.46
CA THR A 51 -9.30 14.80 7.81
C THR A 51 -8.80 14.27 9.15
N ILE A 52 -9.66 13.54 9.87
CA ILE A 52 -9.33 12.95 11.19
C ILE A 52 -8.75 11.53 11.10
N ALA A 53 -8.81 10.92 9.92
CA ALA A 53 -8.31 9.59 9.62
C ALA A 53 -8.14 9.45 8.10
N GLY A 54 -7.18 8.62 7.69
CA GLY A 54 -6.98 8.26 6.30
C GLY A 54 -6.66 6.78 6.16
N HIS A 55 -6.98 6.23 4.99
CA HIS A 55 -6.61 4.87 4.59
C HIS A 55 -5.70 4.96 3.37
N GLY A 56 -4.52 4.35 3.46
CA GLY A 56 -3.50 4.45 2.42
C GLY A 56 -2.23 3.72 2.81
N TYR A 57 -1.19 3.92 2.02
CA TYR A 57 0.07 3.18 2.13
C TYR A 57 0.95 3.71 3.25
N SER A 58 1.65 2.79 3.91
CA SER A 58 2.42 3.06 5.11
C SER A 58 3.53 4.08 4.90
N GLY A 59 4.34 3.95 3.84
CA GLY A 59 5.48 4.84 3.63
C GLY A 59 5.10 6.30 3.42
N ASN A 60 3.96 6.58 2.75
CA ASN A 60 3.45 7.96 2.62
C ASN A 60 3.10 8.57 3.98
N PHE A 61 2.36 7.84 4.81
CA PHE A 61 2.05 8.31 6.16
C PHE A 61 3.29 8.46 7.03
N LEU A 62 4.21 7.50 7.01
CA LEU A 62 5.43 7.55 7.80
C LEU A 62 6.31 8.73 7.40
N TRP A 63 6.47 8.98 6.10
CA TRP A 63 7.18 10.15 5.59
C TRP A 63 6.53 11.45 6.05
N ASP A 64 5.22 11.63 5.82
CA ASP A 64 4.53 12.88 6.16
C ASP A 64 4.42 13.11 7.67
N PHE A 65 4.34 12.04 8.47
CA PHE A 65 4.34 12.15 9.93
C PHE A 65 5.70 12.61 10.46
N GLU A 66 6.79 12.11 9.89
CA GLU A 66 8.16 12.55 10.21
C GLU A 66 8.38 14.00 9.76
N GLU A 67 8.07 14.32 8.50
CA GLU A 67 8.25 15.68 7.95
C GLU A 67 7.37 16.72 8.65
N GLY A 68 6.14 16.35 9.00
CA GLY A 68 5.17 17.22 9.67
C GLY A 68 5.31 17.33 11.18
N GLU A 69 6.27 16.61 11.80
CA GLU A 69 6.38 16.45 13.26
C GLU A 69 5.02 16.09 13.91
N SER A 70 4.28 15.19 13.27
CA SER A 70 2.87 14.97 13.57
C SER A 70 2.65 14.07 14.80
N GLU A 71 1.52 14.23 15.48
CA GLU A 71 1.11 13.37 16.60
C GLU A 71 0.31 12.12 16.16
N TYR A 72 0.15 11.94 14.85
CA TYR A 72 -0.61 10.83 14.28
C TYR A 72 0.17 9.51 14.32
N THR A 73 -0.56 8.41 14.17
CA THR A 73 0.02 7.07 14.14
C THR A 73 -0.56 6.28 12.98
N TYR A 74 0.26 5.38 12.44
CA TYR A 74 -0.17 4.40 11.44
C TYR A 74 -0.30 3.03 12.10
N PHE A 75 -1.33 2.27 11.75
CA PHE A 75 -1.54 0.93 12.27
C PHE A 75 -2.21 0.04 11.23
N VAL A 76 -2.00 -1.28 11.38
CA VAL A 76 -2.72 -2.31 10.63
C VAL A 76 -4.01 -2.65 11.39
N PRO A 77 -5.20 -2.57 10.76
CA PRO A 77 -6.49 -2.93 11.38
C PRO A 77 -6.54 -4.38 11.88
N ASP A 78 -7.48 -4.66 12.78
CA ASP A 78 -7.58 -5.98 13.39
C ASP A 78 -8.06 -7.07 12.44
N GLU A 79 -8.88 -6.67 11.48
CA GLU A 79 -9.38 -7.45 10.36
C GLU A 79 -8.28 -7.78 9.32
N GLY A 80 -7.11 -7.15 9.47
CA GLY A 80 -5.98 -7.29 8.57
C GLY A 80 -5.91 -6.17 7.54
N GLY A 81 -5.10 -6.41 6.51
CA GLY A 81 -4.79 -5.40 5.51
C GLY A 81 -4.04 -5.97 4.32
N THR A 82 -3.55 -5.08 3.48
CA THR A 82 -2.95 -5.43 2.21
C THR A 82 -1.43 -5.41 2.28
N VAL A 83 -0.79 -6.46 1.76
CA VAL A 83 0.61 -6.45 1.35
C VAL A 83 0.66 -6.29 -0.16
N TRP A 84 1.60 -5.49 -0.65
CA TRP A 84 1.80 -5.24 -2.06
C TRP A 84 3.29 -5.17 -2.36
N VAL A 85 3.64 -5.35 -3.62
CA VAL A 85 5.03 -5.27 -4.10
C VAL A 85 5.02 -4.56 -5.44
N ASP A 86 5.77 -3.46 -5.54
CA ASP A 86 6.02 -2.79 -6.80
C ASP A 86 7.19 -3.46 -7.54
N GLY A 87 6.98 -3.77 -8.81
CA GLY A 87 7.97 -4.38 -9.68
C GLY A 87 8.46 -3.42 -10.76
N MET A 88 9.77 -3.38 -10.99
CA MET A 88 10.33 -2.71 -12.17
C MET A 88 10.19 -3.61 -13.40
N ALA A 89 9.68 -3.07 -14.50
CA ALA A 89 9.55 -3.77 -15.78
C ALA A 89 10.22 -2.99 -16.93
N VAL A 90 10.76 -3.72 -17.90
CA VAL A 90 11.27 -3.14 -19.16
C VAL A 90 10.28 -3.48 -20.27
N LEU A 91 9.71 -2.45 -20.90
CA LEU A 91 8.76 -2.64 -22.00
C LEU A 91 9.43 -3.33 -23.19
N VAL A 92 8.66 -4.16 -23.91
CA VAL A 92 9.15 -4.93 -25.06
C VAL A 92 9.70 -4.05 -26.19
N ASP A 93 9.19 -2.82 -26.30
CA ASP A 93 9.54 -1.82 -27.31
C ASP A 93 10.29 -0.62 -26.72
N ALA A 94 10.84 -0.75 -25.51
CA ALA A 94 11.61 0.31 -24.87
C ALA A 94 12.72 0.81 -25.82
N PRO A 95 12.85 2.12 -26.06
CA PRO A 95 13.85 2.66 -27.00
C PRO A 95 15.29 2.49 -26.49
N HIS A 96 15.45 2.31 -25.17
CA HIS A 96 16.75 2.20 -24.49
C HIS A 96 16.75 1.10 -23.41
N PRO A 97 16.59 -0.20 -23.78
CA PRO A 97 16.43 -1.27 -22.82
C PRO A 97 17.70 -1.47 -21.97
N CYS A 98 18.89 -1.29 -22.55
CA CYS A 98 20.15 -1.39 -21.79
C CYS A 98 20.25 -0.33 -20.68
N THR A 99 19.75 0.88 -20.91
CA THR A 99 19.73 1.94 -19.89
C THR A 99 18.76 1.59 -18.77
N ALA A 100 17.58 1.03 -19.11
CA ALA A 100 16.61 0.57 -18.12
C ALA A 100 17.21 -0.54 -17.24
N PHE A 101 17.87 -1.54 -17.83
CA PHE A 101 18.55 -2.59 -17.06
C PHE A 101 19.72 -2.06 -16.21
N ALA A 102 20.47 -1.07 -16.70
CA ALA A 102 21.51 -0.43 -15.90
C ALA A 102 20.93 0.29 -14.67
N PHE A 103 19.77 0.94 -14.81
CA PHE A 103 19.07 1.57 -13.69
C PHE A 103 18.51 0.55 -12.70
N ILE A 104 17.92 -0.54 -13.18
CA ILE A 104 17.48 -1.66 -12.33
C ILE A 104 18.66 -2.21 -11.52
N ASN A 105 19.81 -2.44 -12.17
CA ASN A 105 21.03 -2.90 -11.47
C ASN A 105 21.53 -1.88 -10.43
N PHE A 106 21.43 -0.58 -10.73
CA PHE A 106 21.78 0.46 -9.77
C PHE A 106 20.89 0.39 -8.53
N LEU A 107 19.58 0.25 -8.68
CA LEU A 107 18.65 0.12 -7.54
C LEU A 107 18.79 -1.20 -6.77
N LEU A 108 19.17 -2.29 -7.45
CA LEU A 108 19.41 -3.59 -6.82
C LEU A 108 20.76 -3.69 -6.10
N ASP A 109 21.64 -2.70 -6.21
CA ASP A 109 22.81 -2.60 -5.34
C ASP A 109 22.37 -2.42 -3.87
N ALA A 110 23.07 -3.09 -2.95
CA ALA A 110 22.69 -3.12 -1.54
C ALA A 110 22.66 -1.72 -0.89
N GLN A 111 23.64 -0.86 -1.18
CA GLN A 111 23.73 0.47 -0.59
C GLN A 111 22.72 1.43 -1.21
N ASN A 112 22.45 1.31 -2.51
CA ASN A 112 21.46 2.15 -3.16
C ASN A 112 20.03 1.76 -2.77
N GLY A 113 19.74 0.45 -2.68
CA GLY A 113 18.46 -0.05 -2.20
C GLY A 113 18.20 0.37 -0.75
N ALA A 114 19.20 0.28 0.12
CA ALA A 114 19.09 0.76 1.49
C ALA A 114 18.88 2.28 1.58
N GLN A 115 19.62 3.07 0.80
CA GLN A 115 19.40 4.52 0.72
C GLN A 115 17.97 4.85 0.29
N LEU A 116 17.39 4.09 -0.65
CA LEU A 116 16.00 4.28 -1.05
C LEU A 116 15.04 3.97 0.11
N THR A 117 15.23 2.86 0.80
CA THR A 117 14.40 2.48 1.97
C THR A 117 14.51 3.49 3.11
N ASN A 118 15.71 3.96 3.46
CA ASN A 118 15.89 4.97 4.49
C ASN A 118 15.27 6.31 4.09
N TYR A 119 15.21 6.59 2.78
CA TYR A 119 14.55 7.78 2.27
C TYR A 119 13.02 7.64 2.30
N ASN A 120 12.44 6.58 1.72
CA ASN A 120 10.99 6.52 1.48
C ASN A 120 10.19 5.69 2.49
N TRP A 121 10.86 5.10 3.49
CA TRP A 121 10.24 4.31 4.56
C TRP A 121 9.47 3.06 4.07
N TYR A 122 9.83 2.54 2.88
CA TYR A 122 9.33 1.27 2.35
C TYR A 122 10.36 0.16 2.49
N ALA A 123 9.90 -1.03 2.90
CA ALA A 123 10.75 -2.18 3.10
C ALA A 123 11.47 -2.61 1.81
N SER A 124 12.79 -2.83 1.92
CA SER A 124 13.57 -3.35 0.80
C SER A 124 13.32 -4.85 0.60
N PRO A 125 13.06 -5.33 -0.64
CA PRO A 125 13.05 -6.75 -0.95
C PRO A 125 14.46 -7.34 -1.10
N ASN A 126 15.51 -6.51 -1.06
CA ASN A 126 16.89 -6.93 -1.20
C ASN A 126 17.49 -7.23 0.18
N GLY A 127 17.59 -8.51 0.54
CA GLY A 127 18.18 -8.92 1.82
C GLY A 127 19.63 -8.47 2.03
N ALA A 128 20.39 -8.18 0.97
CA ALA A 128 21.75 -7.63 1.12
C ALA A 128 21.75 -6.15 1.56
N ALA A 129 20.63 -5.43 1.36
CA ALA A 129 20.49 -4.04 1.77
C ALA A 129 20.33 -3.88 3.29
N GLU A 130 19.88 -4.90 4.00
CA GLU A 130 19.58 -4.86 5.44
C GLU A 130 20.76 -4.34 6.29
N GLU A 131 22.01 -4.66 5.91
CA GLU A 131 23.23 -4.17 6.59
C GLU A 131 23.38 -2.64 6.55
N PHE A 132 22.75 -1.97 5.59
CA PHE A 132 22.87 -0.53 5.35
C PHE A 132 21.59 0.24 5.67
N ILE A 133 20.52 -0.43 6.09
CA ILE A 133 19.26 0.20 6.47
C ILE A 133 19.39 0.75 7.90
N ASP A 134 18.84 1.93 8.14
CA ASP A 134 18.90 2.57 9.45
C ASP A 134 18.12 1.74 10.48
N GLN A 135 18.67 1.60 11.70
CA GLN A 135 18.08 0.74 12.73
C GLN A 135 16.64 1.13 13.08
N GLU A 136 16.32 2.43 13.04
CA GLU A 136 14.97 2.93 13.28
C GLU A 136 13.95 2.42 12.24
N VAL A 137 14.39 2.24 10.99
CA VAL A 137 13.58 1.69 9.91
C VAL A 137 13.40 0.19 10.09
N LEU A 138 14.47 -0.54 10.44
CA LEU A 138 14.43 -1.98 10.71
C LEU A 138 13.54 -2.34 11.91
N ASP A 139 13.58 -1.53 12.97
CA ASP A 139 12.80 -1.75 14.19
C ASP A 139 11.33 -1.32 14.05
N ASN A 140 10.97 -0.60 12.99
CA ASN A 140 9.63 -0.12 12.75
C ASN A 140 8.71 -1.26 12.24
N GLN A 141 7.82 -1.73 13.12
CA GLN A 141 6.88 -2.81 12.81
C GLN A 141 5.78 -2.47 11.80
N ILE A 142 5.67 -1.22 11.38
CA ILE A 142 4.82 -0.84 10.22
C ILE A 142 5.55 -1.16 8.91
N ILE A 143 6.88 -1.01 8.88
CA ILE A 143 7.73 -1.26 7.71
C ILE A 143 8.10 -2.75 7.63
N TYR A 144 8.52 -3.32 8.77
CA TYR A 144 8.86 -4.74 8.92
C TYR A 144 7.92 -5.41 9.94
N PRO A 145 6.72 -5.84 9.51
CA PRO A 145 5.71 -6.37 10.41
C PRO A 145 6.13 -7.64 11.12
N SER A 146 5.66 -7.81 12.36
CA SER A 146 5.80 -9.06 13.09
C SER A 146 5.10 -10.22 12.38
N ALA A 147 5.51 -11.46 12.66
CA ALA A 147 4.85 -12.65 12.12
C ALA A 147 3.34 -12.68 12.42
N ALA A 148 2.93 -12.27 13.62
CA ALA A 148 1.52 -12.20 14.00
C ALA A 148 0.74 -11.14 13.20
N THR A 149 1.38 -10.01 12.86
CA THR A 149 0.79 -9.02 11.96
C THR A 149 0.66 -9.60 10.56
N MET A 150 1.74 -10.23 10.04
CA MET A 150 1.78 -10.85 8.72
C MET A 150 0.69 -11.92 8.53
N GLU A 151 0.32 -12.68 9.56
CA GLU A 151 -0.76 -13.68 9.49
C GLU A 151 -2.15 -13.09 9.16
N ARG A 152 -2.36 -11.80 9.41
CA ARG A 152 -3.63 -11.10 9.11
C ARG A 152 -3.58 -10.35 7.79
N LEU A 153 -2.38 -10.08 7.29
CA LEU A 153 -2.15 -9.41 6.03
C LEU A 153 -2.29 -10.40 4.88
N GLU A 154 -2.62 -9.88 3.71
CA GLU A 154 -2.79 -10.68 2.51
C GLU A 154 -2.16 -9.95 1.32
N PHE A 155 -1.42 -10.68 0.49
CA PHE A 155 -0.83 -10.11 -0.73
C PHE A 155 -1.92 -9.84 -1.76
N ILE A 156 -1.83 -8.73 -2.50
CA ILE A 156 -2.64 -8.53 -3.71
C ILE A 156 -2.22 -9.58 -4.74
N GLU A 157 -3.21 -10.31 -5.26
CA GLU A 157 -3.06 -11.31 -6.31
C GLU A 157 -3.79 -10.88 -7.59
N ASP A 158 -3.33 -11.40 -8.73
CA ASP A 158 -3.99 -11.23 -10.02
C ASP A 158 -5.29 -12.06 -10.03
N THR A 159 -6.44 -11.36 -10.05
CA THR A 159 -7.77 -11.98 -10.12
C THR A 159 -8.28 -12.18 -11.55
N GLY A 160 -7.43 -11.90 -12.55
CA GLY A 160 -7.71 -12.07 -13.96
C GLY A 160 -8.81 -11.13 -14.45
N GLU A 161 -9.72 -11.66 -15.28
CA GLU A 161 -10.82 -10.86 -15.85
C GLU A 161 -11.76 -10.29 -14.78
N PHE A 162 -11.72 -10.80 -13.54
CA PHE A 162 -12.53 -10.33 -12.43
C PHE A 162 -12.09 -8.94 -11.89
N GLU A 163 -10.90 -8.45 -12.24
CA GLU A 163 -10.44 -7.10 -11.87
C GLU A 163 -11.38 -5.98 -12.35
N ILE A 164 -12.07 -6.21 -13.48
CA ILE A 164 -13.06 -5.27 -14.01
C ILE A 164 -14.21 -5.09 -13.02
N GLU A 165 -14.67 -6.19 -12.39
CA GLU A 165 -15.75 -6.15 -11.41
C GLU A 165 -15.37 -5.31 -10.18
N TYR A 166 -14.13 -5.40 -9.71
CA TYR A 166 -13.61 -4.56 -8.63
C TYR A 166 -13.69 -3.06 -8.96
N THR A 167 -13.29 -2.70 -10.18
CA THR A 167 -13.30 -1.31 -10.66
C THR A 167 -14.73 -0.79 -10.81
N ASP A 168 -15.61 -1.59 -11.39
CA ASP A 168 -17.00 -1.25 -11.61
C ASP A 168 -17.76 -1.12 -10.27
N ALA A 169 -17.53 -2.04 -9.33
CA ALA A 169 -18.12 -1.97 -7.99
C ALA A 169 -17.68 -0.72 -7.24
N LEU A 170 -16.39 -0.38 -7.25
CA LEU A 170 -15.92 0.85 -6.61
C LEU A 170 -16.53 2.09 -7.26
N THR A 171 -16.67 2.10 -8.59
CA THR A 171 -17.28 3.21 -9.33
C THR A 171 -18.75 3.38 -8.92
N ARG A 172 -19.53 2.31 -8.86
CA ARG A 172 -20.93 2.35 -8.41
C ARG A 172 -21.06 2.79 -6.95
N ALA A 173 -20.21 2.28 -6.06
CA ALA A 173 -20.26 2.61 -4.64
C ALA A 173 -20.01 4.10 -4.36
N ARG A 174 -19.21 4.77 -5.20
CA ARG A 174 -18.87 6.18 -5.05
C ARG A 174 -19.98 7.15 -5.46
N GLY A 175 -21.01 6.66 -6.16
CA GLY A 175 -22.05 7.49 -6.80
C GLY A 175 -21.54 8.27 -7.99
#